data_AF-A0A6I6LGN2-F1
#
_entry.id   AF-A0A6I6LGN2-F1
#
_cell.length_a   1.000
_cell.length_b   1.000
_cell.length_c   1.000
_cell.angle_alpha   90.00
_cell.angle_beta   90.00
_cell.angle_gamma   90.00
#
_symmetry.space_group_name_H-M   'P 1'
#
loop_
_entity.id
_entity.type
_entity.pdbx_description
1 polymer ?
#
loop_
_entity_poly.entity_id
_entity_poly.type
_entity_poly.pdbx_seq_one_letter_code
_entity_poly.pdbx_strand_id
1 'polypeptide(L)'
;MYLLGEQPAYADHLINRLQGIPAQLLEGLAPSAPPIEIKGSDDLTAALPAQHLFIIESGLLHALVDERPLFYMQEGDLLGLREGIELPICRYRSDESIRLVPYSRSAVFQHIHADQRRQELFTQYLIGQTALLSDALARLKQPEIHPTTGFQHFAAGQELIRQGDDADNVFIIIEGHAEAIVDGQKVGDVQRDEIFGAMAVFTQEKRSATVVATSPCTVMLIPKDQFLSLMQSNPKIAHSLIESMARRIDLLNKEVTQLRLPLSA
;
A
#
# COMPACT_ATOMS: atom_id res chain seq x y z
N MET A 1 -14.49 -15.45 -6.68
CA MET A 1 -13.38 -14.48 -6.63
C MET A 1 -13.04 -14.20 -5.17
N TYR A 2 -11.79 -14.39 -4.73
CA TYR A 2 -11.36 -14.19 -3.33
C TYR A 2 -10.24 -13.14 -3.23
N LEU A 3 -10.22 -12.37 -2.14
CA LEU A 3 -9.19 -11.36 -1.88
C LEU A 3 -8.03 -11.94 -1.07
N LEU A 4 -6.84 -11.35 -1.21
CA LEU A 4 -5.66 -11.67 -0.39
C LEU A 4 -5.76 -11.05 1.01
N GLY A 5 -5.39 -11.80 2.04
CA GLY A 5 -5.26 -11.32 3.43
C GLY A 5 -6.50 -11.52 4.31
N GLU A 6 -6.54 -10.85 5.48
CA GLU A 6 -7.69 -10.87 6.39
C GLU A 6 -8.91 -10.17 5.76
N GLN A 7 -10.00 -10.91 5.63
CA GLN A 7 -11.24 -10.41 5.03
C GLN A 7 -12.26 -10.02 6.11
N PRO A 8 -13.03 -8.94 5.92
CA PRO A 8 -14.13 -8.60 6.82
C PRO A 8 -15.26 -9.61 6.66
N ALA A 9 -16.04 -9.84 7.73
CA ALA A 9 -17.13 -10.84 7.73
C ALA A 9 -18.16 -10.68 6.59
N TYR A 10 -18.37 -9.46 6.10
CA TYR A 10 -19.28 -9.22 4.98
C TYR A 10 -18.71 -9.68 3.63
N ALA A 11 -17.38 -9.73 3.46
CA ALA A 11 -16.73 -10.12 2.22
C ALA A 11 -16.98 -11.61 1.93
N ASP A 12 -16.89 -12.48 2.94
CA ASP A 12 -17.21 -13.90 2.80
C ASP A 12 -18.65 -14.11 2.31
N HIS A 13 -19.60 -13.39 2.90
CA HIS A 13 -21.00 -13.43 2.48
C HIS A 13 -21.18 -12.96 1.03
N LEU A 14 -20.49 -11.90 0.63
CA LEU A 14 -20.54 -11.38 -0.73
C LEU A 14 -19.90 -12.35 -1.73
N ILE A 15 -18.74 -12.92 -1.42
CA ILE A 15 -18.04 -13.89 -2.26
C ILE A 15 -18.90 -15.13 -2.49
N ASN A 16 -19.47 -15.69 -1.42
CA ASN A 16 -20.36 -16.85 -1.49
C ASN A 16 -21.59 -16.56 -2.37
N ARG A 17 -22.17 -15.36 -2.24
CA ARG A 17 -23.29 -14.94 -3.10
C ARG A 17 -22.87 -14.84 -4.56
N LEU A 18 -21.70 -14.27 -4.85
CA LEU A 18 -21.21 -14.07 -6.22
C LEU A 18 -20.86 -15.38 -6.92
N GLN A 19 -20.31 -16.36 -6.20
CA GLN A 19 -19.86 -17.64 -6.77
C GLN A 19 -21.01 -18.42 -7.43
N GLY A 20 -22.24 -18.31 -6.92
CA GLY A 20 -23.40 -18.99 -7.50
C GLY A 20 -24.05 -18.28 -8.69
N ILE A 21 -23.65 -17.05 -9.01
CA ILE A 21 -24.30 -16.27 -10.08
C ILE A 21 -23.93 -16.77 -11.48
N PRO A 22 -22.66 -17.04 -11.83
CA PRO A 22 -22.32 -17.47 -13.19
C PRO A 22 -23.06 -18.73 -13.65
N ALA A 23 -23.26 -19.71 -12.76
CA ALA A 23 -24.06 -20.90 -13.07
C ALA A 23 -25.52 -20.55 -13.43
N GLN A 24 -26.14 -19.63 -12.68
CA GLN A 24 -27.50 -19.15 -12.97
C GLN A 24 -27.57 -18.32 -14.26
N LEU A 25 -26.53 -17.53 -14.56
CA LEU A 25 -26.45 -16.77 -15.80
C LEU A 25 -26.43 -17.68 -17.03
N LEU A 26 -25.77 -18.83 -16.92
CA LEU A 26 -25.57 -19.78 -18.02
C LEU A 26 -26.62 -20.90 -18.04
N GLU A 27 -27.55 -20.92 -17.09
CA GLU A 27 -28.59 -21.96 -17.02
C GLU A 27 -29.38 -22.01 -18.34
N GLY A 28 -29.44 -23.19 -18.95
CA GLY A 28 -30.09 -23.43 -20.24
C GLY A 28 -29.27 -23.03 -21.48
N LEU A 29 -28.04 -22.55 -21.32
CA LEU A 29 -27.10 -22.30 -22.42
C LEU A 29 -26.08 -23.46 -22.51
N ALA A 30 -25.90 -24.01 -23.71
CA ALA A 30 -24.91 -25.06 -23.93
C ALA A 30 -23.48 -24.47 -24.09
N PRO A 31 -22.43 -25.17 -23.61
CA PRO A 31 -21.04 -24.84 -23.92
C PRO A 31 -20.79 -24.81 -25.43
N SER A 32 -19.88 -23.94 -25.87
CA SER A 32 -19.52 -23.85 -27.30
C SER A 32 -18.54 -24.94 -27.75
N ALA A 33 -17.82 -25.54 -26.81
CA ALA A 33 -16.88 -26.63 -27.04
C ALA A 33 -16.71 -27.48 -25.76
N PRO A 34 -16.09 -28.67 -25.85
CA PRO A 34 -15.76 -29.48 -24.67
C PRO A 34 -14.86 -28.71 -23.67
N PRO A 35 -14.91 -29.06 -22.37
CA PRO A 35 -14.01 -28.48 -21.38
C PRO A 35 -12.55 -28.68 -21.76
N ILE A 36 -11.75 -27.64 -21.56
CA ILE A 36 -10.31 -27.64 -21.82
C ILE A 36 -9.56 -27.75 -20.50
N GLU A 37 -8.45 -28.49 -20.50
CA GLU A 37 -7.54 -28.57 -19.37
C GLU A 37 -6.25 -27.84 -19.73
N ILE A 38 -5.87 -26.88 -18.89
CA ILE A 38 -4.66 -26.07 -19.06
C ILE A 38 -3.75 -26.42 -17.89
N LYS A 39 -2.53 -26.89 -18.19
CA LYS A 39 -1.50 -27.11 -17.17
C LYS A 39 -1.07 -25.76 -16.57
N GLY A 40 -0.58 -25.77 -15.33
CA GLY A 40 -0.04 -24.58 -14.67
C GLY A 40 0.88 -23.76 -15.58
N SER A 41 0.65 -22.45 -15.60
CA SER A 41 1.30 -21.48 -16.49
C SER A 41 1.41 -20.14 -15.79
N ASP A 42 2.51 -19.42 -16.06
CA ASP A 42 2.74 -18.06 -15.57
C ASP A 42 1.82 -17.02 -16.23
N ASP A 43 1.32 -17.31 -17.43
CA ASP A 43 0.34 -16.46 -18.12
C ASP A 43 -0.63 -17.32 -18.95
N LEU A 44 -1.88 -17.41 -18.49
CA LEU A 44 -2.97 -18.09 -19.19
C LEU A 44 -3.71 -17.16 -20.14
N THR A 45 -3.51 -15.84 -20.04
CA THR A 45 -4.28 -14.84 -20.81
C THR A 45 -4.07 -15.04 -22.32
N ALA A 46 -2.84 -15.33 -22.73
CA ALA A 46 -2.51 -15.62 -24.13
C ALA A 46 -3.16 -16.91 -24.68
N ALA A 47 -3.51 -17.86 -23.80
CA ALA A 47 -4.10 -19.14 -24.17
C ALA A 47 -5.64 -19.06 -24.30
N LEU A 48 -6.26 -17.94 -23.93
CA LEU A 48 -7.72 -17.79 -23.86
C LEU A 48 -8.22 -16.86 -24.98
N PRO A 49 -8.94 -17.39 -25.99
CA PRO A 49 -9.48 -16.58 -27.07
C PRO A 49 -10.50 -15.54 -26.58
N ALA A 50 -10.34 -14.28 -26.99
CA ALA A 50 -11.23 -13.16 -26.63
C ALA A 50 -12.71 -13.36 -27.02
N GLN A 51 -12.98 -14.25 -27.99
CA GLN A 51 -14.33 -14.59 -28.44
C GLN A 51 -15.08 -15.57 -27.52
N HIS A 52 -14.43 -16.05 -26.46
CA HIS A 52 -15.01 -16.96 -25.48
C HIS A 52 -15.05 -16.35 -24.07
N LEU A 53 -16.05 -16.78 -23.31
CA LEU A 53 -16.07 -16.70 -21.86
C LEU A 53 -15.87 -18.10 -21.31
N PHE A 54 -15.30 -18.20 -20.11
CA PHE A 54 -15.00 -19.49 -19.50
C PHE A 54 -15.56 -19.56 -18.08
N ILE A 55 -16.17 -20.69 -17.74
CA ILE A 55 -16.41 -21.04 -16.33
C ILE A 55 -15.25 -21.89 -15.86
N ILE A 56 -14.71 -21.56 -14.69
CA ILE A 56 -13.75 -22.42 -14.01
C ILE A 56 -14.53 -23.60 -13.44
N GLU A 57 -14.26 -24.80 -13.94
CA GLU A 57 -14.85 -26.05 -13.44
C GLU A 57 -14.02 -26.61 -12.29
N SER A 58 -12.70 -26.45 -12.34
CA SER A 58 -11.81 -26.83 -11.24
C SER A 58 -10.48 -26.09 -11.30
N GLY A 59 -9.88 -25.85 -10.13
CA GLY A 59 -8.56 -25.22 -9.96
C GLY A 59 -8.63 -23.74 -9.57
N LEU A 60 -7.46 -23.10 -9.43
CA LEU A 60 -7.31 -21.76 -8.85
C LEU A 60 -6.44 -20.85 -9.72
N LEU A 61 -6.99 -19.72 -10.16
CA LEU A 61 -6.25 -18.67 -10.87
C LEU A 61 -5.86 -17.53 -9.93
N HIS A 62 -4.63 -17.06 -10.11
CA HIS A 62 -4.12 -15.84 -9.52
C HIS A 62 -4.26 -14.73 -10.56
N ALA A 63 -4.98 -13.65 -10.23
CA ALA A 63 -5.06 -12.47 -11.07
C ALA A 63 -3.98 -11.46 -10.63
N LEU A 64 -3.09 -11.09 -11.55
CA LEU A 64 -1.96 -10.20 -11.31
C LEU A 64 -2.14 -8.88 -12.05
N VAL A 65 -1.85 -7.77 -11.35
CA VAL A 65 -1.71 -6.42 -11.91
C VAL A 65 -0.32 -5.92 -11.53
N ASP A 66 0.46 -5.49 -12.52
CA ASP A 66 1.88 -5.12 -12.35
C ASP A 66 2.70 -6.19 -11.59
N GLU A 67 2.53 -7.47 -11.96
CA GLU A 67 3.17 -8.64 -11.34
C GLU A 67 2.81 -8.86 -9.86
N ARG A 68 1.83 -8.12 -9.31
CA ARG A 68 1.34 -8.31 -7.96
C ARG A 68 0.00 -9.05 -7.99
N PRO A 69 -0.14 -10.17 -7.27
CA PRO A 69 -1.42 -10.84 -7.15
C PRO A 69 -2.40 -9.92 -6.41
N LEU A 70 -3.60 -9.76 -6.96
CA LEU A 70 -4.65 -8.87 -6.42
C LEU A 70 -5.83 -9.68 -5.86
N PHE A 71 -6.23 -10.73 -6.56
CA PHE A 71 -7.32 -11.62 -6.17
C PHE A 71 -7.16 -12.99 -6.83
N TYR A 72 -7.94 -13.96 -6.33
CA TYR A 72 -8.02 -15.31 -6.87
C TYR A 72 -9.36 -15.56 -7.55
N MET A 73 -9.37 -16.38 -8.59
CA MET A 73 -10.58 -16.93 -9.18
C MET A 73 -10.58 -18.45 -9.03
N GLN A 74 -11.73 -19.04 -8.72
CA GLN A 74 -11.86 -20.46 -8.45
C GLN A 74 -13.09 -21.04 -9.15
N GLU A 75 -13.36 -22.31 -8.88
CA GLU A 75 -14.55 -23.01 -9.35
C GLU A 75 -15.84 -22.16 -9.25
N GLY A 76 -16.56 -22.07 -10.36
CA GLY A 76 -17.78 -21.29 -10.53
C GLY A 76 -17.57 -19.86 -11.01
N ASP A 77 -16.35 -19.31 -10.97
CA ASP A 77 -16.10 -17.95 -11.44
C ASP A 77 -16.08 -17.86 -12.98
N LEU A 78 -16.54 -16.71 -13.49
CA LEU A 78 -16.57 -16.39 -14.92
C LEU A 78 -15.33 -15.60 -15.35
N LEU A 79 -14.58 -16.15 -16.30
CA LEU A 79 -13.36 -15.61 -16.89
C LEU A 79 -13.61 -15.08 -18.31
N GLY A 80 -12.81 -14.09 -18.74
CA GLY A 80 -12.87 -13.50 -20.09
C GLY A 80 -13.76 -12.26 -20.20
N LEU A 81 -14.46 -11.84 -19.14
CA LEU A 81 -15.31 -10.63 -19.18
C LEU A 81 -14.54 -9.36 -19.55
N ARG A 82 -13.27 -9.29 -19.14
CA ARG A 82 -12.36 -8.15 -19.37
C ARG A 82 -11.85 -8.07 -20.82
N GLU A 83 -11.95 -9.14 -21.60
CA GLU A 83 -11.47 -9.19 -22.98
C GLU A 83 -12.25 -8.26 -23.91
N GLY A 84 -11.53 -7.61 -24.83
CA GLY A 84 -12.11 -6.68 -25.81
C GLY A 84 -12.51 -5.31 -25.25
N ILE A 85 -12.04 -4.97 -24.04
CA ILE A 85 -12.20 -3.65 -23.43
C ILE A 85 -10.80 -3.05 -23.23
N GLU A 86 -10.61 -1.76 -23.53
CA GLU A 86 -9.37 -1.05 -23.25
C GLU A 86 -9.22 -0.83 -21.74
N LEU A 87 -8.63 -1.82 -21.06
CA LEU A 87 -8.34 -1.82 -19.62
C LEU A 87 -6.86 -2.11 -19.37
N PRO A 88 -6.31 -1.74 -18.20
CA PRO A 88 -5.01 -2.21 -17.77
C PRO A 88 -4.93 -3.73 -17.79
N ILE A 89 -3.76 -4.25 -18.21
CA ILE A 89 -3.51 -5.68 -18.35
C ILE A 89 -3.64 -6.35 -16.98
N CYS A 90 -4.46 -7.39 -16.93
CA CYS A 90 -4.58 -8.30 -15.80
C CYS A 90 -4.14 -9.68 -16.28
N ARG A 91 -3.01 -10.17 -15.78
CA ARG A 91 -2.50 -11.51 -16.13
C ARG A 91 -3.13 -12.56 -15.23
N TYR A 92 -3.34 -13.76 -15.76
CA TYR A 92 -3.81 -14.90 -14.98
C TYR A 92 -2.72 -15.95 -14.90
N ARG A 93 -2.31 -16.33 -13.68
CA ARG A 93 -1.35 -17.41 -13.42
C ARG A 93 -2.04 -18.56 -12.68
N SER A 94 -1.58 -19.78 -12.93
CA SER A 94 -1.91 -20.94 -12.10
C SER A 94 -0.67 -21.79 -11.87
N ASP A 95 -0.50 -22.25 -10.64
CA ASP A 95 0.55 -23.21 -10.29
C ASP A 95 0.09 -24.66 -10.54
N GLU A 96 -1.23 -24.90 -10.61
CA GLU A 96 -1.85 -26.21 -10.81
C GLU A 96 -2.60 -26.29 -12.16
N SER A 97 -3.02 -27.50 -12.55
CA SER A 97 -3.91 -27.68 -13.70
C SER A 97 -5.29 -27.07 -13.43
N ILE A 98 -5.84 -26.43 -14.44
CA ILE A 98 -7.18 -25.82 -14.40
C ILE A 98 -8.04 -26.38 -15.52
N ARG A 99 -9.30 -26.62 -15.19
CA ARG A 99 -10.32 -27.06 -16.14
C ARG A 99 -11.31 -25.94 -16.39
N LEU A 100 -11.48 -25.56 -17.66
CA LEU A 100 -12.33 -24.46 -18.10
C LEU A 100 -13.39 -24.94 -19.07
N VAL A 101 -14.64 -24.48 -18.88
CA VAL A 101 -15.75 -24.75 -19.81
C VAL A 101 -15.96 -23.54 -20.70
N PRO A 102 -15.74 -23.64 -22.03
CA PRO A 102 -15.87 -22.52 -22.95
C PRO A 102 -17.32 -22.26 -23.35
N TYR A 103 -17.69 -20.99 -23.40
CA TYR A 103 -18.94 -20.47 -23.94
C TYR A 103 -18.66 -19.37 -24.96
N SER A 104 -19.42 -19.32 -26.04
CA SER A 104 -19.32 -18.23 -27.01
C SER A 104 -19.71 -16.91 -26.34
N ARG A 105 -18.83 -15.91 -26.38
CA ARG A 105 -19.05 -14.59 -25.75
C ARG A 105 -20.37 -13.96 -26.22
N SER A 106 -20.62 -13.96 -27.52
CA SER A 106 -21.85 -13.39 -28.10
C SER A 106 -23.09 -14.14 -27.66
N ALA A 107 -23.05 -15.48 -27.61
CA ALA A 107 -24.16 -16.30 -27.16
C ALA A 107 -24.50 -16.05 -25.69
N VAL A 108 -23.49 -15.92 -24.81
CA VAL A 108 -23.68 -15.59 -23.40
C VAL A 108 -24.37 -14.25 -23.24
N PHE A 109 -23.88 -13.20 -23.91
CA PHE A 109 -24.51 -11.88 -23.80
C PHE A 109 -25.91 -11.86 -24.37
N GLN A 110 -26.16 -12.51 -25.51
CA GLN A 110 -27.50 -12.62 -26.06
C GLN A 110 -28.46 -13.35 -25.10
N HIS A 111 -27.99 -14.42 -24.47
CA HIS A 111 -28.74 -15.21 -23.48
C HIS A 111 -29.08 -14.40 -22.22
N ILE A 112 -28.12 -13.62 -21.71
CA ILE A 112 -28.34 -12.71 -20.58
C ILE A 112 -29.34 -11.62 -20.97
N HIS A 113 -29.18 -10.99 -22.15
CA HIS A 113 -30.08 -9.92 -22.58
C HIS A 113 -31.50 -10.40 -22.89
N ALA A 114 -31.71 -11.66 -23.20
CA ALA A 114 -33.03 -12.22 -23.45
C ALA A 114 -33.91 -12.37 -22.19
N ASP A 115 -33.34 -12.28 -20.98
CA ASP A 115 -34.05 -12.51 -19.72
C ASP A 115 -33.74 -11.45 -18.67
N GLN A 116 -34.77 -10.79 -18.14
CA GLN A 116 -34.60 -9.68 -17.17
C GLN A 116 -33.89 -10.14 -15.88
N ARG A 117 -34.21 -11.32 -15.36
CA ARG A 117 -33.59 -11.85 -14.14
C ARG A 117 -32.09 -12.08 -14.35
N ARG A 118 -31.69 -12.62 -15.51
CA ARG A 118 -30.28 -12.78 -15.87
C ARG A 118 -29.56 -11.44 -16.00
N GLN A 119 -30.21 -10.42 -16.57
CA GLN A 119 -29.63 -9.07 -16.61
C GLN A 119 -29.36 -8.54 -15.19
N GLU A 120 -30.34 -8.64 -14.29
CA GLU A 120 -30.19 -8.21 -12.89
C GLU A 120 -29.08 -8.98 -12.16
N LEU A 121 -29.01 -10.31 -12.36
CA LEU A 121 -27.94 -11.15 -11.81
C LEU A 121 -26.56 -10.73 -12.35
N PHE A 122 -26.46 -10.44 -13.64
CA PHE A 122 -25.20 -10.01 -14.26
C PHE A 122 -24.74 -8.67 -13.70
N THR A 123 -25.66 -7.71 -13.53
CA THR A 123 -25.37 -6.44 -12.86
C THR A 123 -24.91 -6.65 -11.42
N GLN A 124 -25.59 -7.50 -10.65
CA GLN A 124 -25.18 -7.84 -9.28
C GLN A 124 -23.79 -8.47 -9.24
N TYR A 125 -23.48 -9.34 -10.20
CA TYR A 125 -22.16 -9.97 -10.30
C TYR A 125 -21.06 -8.93 -10.53
N LEU A 126 -21.24 -8.04 -11.53
CA LEU A 126 -20.27 -6.99 -11.84
C LEU A 126 -20.08 -6.02 -10.67
N ILE A 127 -21.17 -5.53 -10.06
CA ILE A 127 -21.11 -4.60 -8.93
C ILE A 127 -20.41 -5.26 -7.72
N GLY A 128 -20.75 -6.51 -7.41
CA GLY A 128 -20.12 -7.21 -6.30
C GLY A 128 -18.63 -7.46 -6.51
N GLN A 129 -18.20 -7.77 -7.74
CA GLN A 129 -16.77 -7.84 -8.05
C GLN A 129 -16.08 -6.49 -7.86
N THR A 130 -16.67 -5.39 -8.35
CA THR A 130 -16.11 -4.04 -8.16
C THR A 130 -16.04 -3.65 -6.68
N ALA A 131 -17.05 -4.02 -5.87
CA ALA A 131 -17.06 -3.76 -4.43
C ALA A 131 -15.92 -4.48 -3.71
N LEU A 132 -15.69 -5.77 -4.01
CA LEU A 132 -14.58 -6.54 -3.46
C LEU A 132 -13.22 -5.93 -3.83
N LEU A 133 -13.03 -5.55 -5.09
CA LEU A 133 -11.79 -4.90 -5.54
C LEU A 133 -11.57 -3.53 -4.86
N SER A 134 -12.64 -2.76 -4.67
CA SER A 134 -12.56 -1.45 -4.00
C SER A 134 -12.16 -1.59 -2.53
N ASP A 135 -12.72 -2.58 -1.81
CA ASP A 135 -12.34 -2.88 -0.44
C ASP A 135 -10.88 -3.37 -0.35
N ALA A 136 -10.45 -4.25 -1.27
CA ALA A 136 -9.07 -4.71 -1.36
C ALA A 136 -8.09 -3.53 -1.55
N LEU A 137 -8.40 -2.61 -2.47
CA LEU A 137 -7.59 -1.42 -2.70
C LEU A 137 -7.58 -0.48 -1.49
N ALA A 138 -8.71 -0.29 -0.81
CA ALA A 138 -8.79 0.54 0.39
C ALA A 138 -7.90 -0.02 1.53
N ARG A 139 -7.76 -1.34 1.62
CA ARG A 139 -6.88 -2.00 2.61
C ARG A 139 -5.40 -1.97 2.22
N LEU A 140 -5.11 -2.03 0.92
CA LEU A 140 -3.74 -1.91 0.42
C LEU A 140 -3.23 -0.46 0.44
N LYS A 141 -4.11 0.53 0.29
CA LYS A 141 -3.76 1.94 0.34
C LYS A 141 -3.44 2.31 1.78
N GLN A 142 -2.17 2.62 2.05
CA GLN A 142 -1.79 3.25 3.31
C GLN A 142 -2.56 4.57 3.45
N PRO A 143 -3.17 4.85 4.61
CA PRO A 143 -3.87 6.12 4.81
C PRO A 143 -2.90 7.27 4.52
N GLU A 144 -3.24 8.12 3.57
CA GLU A 144 -2.52 9.37 3.32
C GLU A 144 -2.79 10.30 4.50
N ILE A 145 -1.94 10.22 5.52
CA ILE A 145 -1.99 11.11 6.67
C ILE A 145 -1.45 12.46 6.20
N HIS A 146 -2.36 13.41 6.05
CA HIS A 146 -2.00 14.82 5.93
C HIS A 146 -1.64 15.30 7.35
N PRO A 147 -0.38 15.70 7.61
CA PRO A 147 0.01 16.18 8.93
C PRO A 147 -0.88 17.36 9.32
N THR A 148 -1.70 17.16 10.35
CA THR A 148 -2.78 18.09 10.74
C THR A 148 -2.25 19.44 11.23
N THR A 149 -0.97 19.49 11.60
CA THR A 149 -0.27 20.63 12.22
C THR A 149 0.39 21.59 11.21
N GLY A 150 0.43 21.25 9.92
CA GLY A 150 0.91 22.14 8.86
C GLY A 150 2.41 22.48 8.90
N PHE A 151 2.81 23.41 8.01
CA PHE A 151 4.16 23.97 7.96
C PHE A 151 4.24 25.23 8.83
N GLN A 152 5.29 25.34 9.64
CA GLN A 152 5.61 26.55 10.39
C GLN A 152 6.86 27.20 9.82
N HIS A 153 6.87 28.53 9.84
CA HIS A 153 8.01 29.34 9.40
C HIS A 153 8.70 29.95 10.61
N PHE A 154 10.02 29.82 10.64
CA PHE A 154 10.87 30.36 11.68
C PHE A 154 11.88 31.32 11.06
N ALA A 155 12.04 32.50 11.64
CA ALA A 155 13.11 33.41 11.26
C ALA A 155 14.47 32.93 11.83
N ALA A 156 15.56 33.40 11.25
CA ALA A 156 16.89 33.16 11.82
C ALA A 156 16.97 33.66 13.27
N GLY A 157 17.55 32.84 14.15
CA GLY A 157 17.65 33.07 15.59
C GLY A 157 16.45 32.60 16.42
N GLN A 158 15.36 32.13 15.80
CA GLN A 158 14.22 31.60 16.56
C GLN A 158 14.47 30.16 17.04
N GLU A 159 13.98 29.86 18.23
CA GLU A 159 13.99 28.51 18.81
C GLU A 159 12.86 27.66 18.22
N LEU A 160 13.21 26.49 17.68
CA LEU A 160 12.26 25.47 17.23
C LEU A 160 11.90 24.50 18.36
N ILE A 161 12.89 24.21 19.21
CA ILE A 161 12.80 23.32 20.37
C ILE A 161 13.62 23.95 21.49
N ARG A 162 13.15 23.85 22.73
CA ARG A 162 13.91 24.24 23.91
C ARG A 162 14.30 23.03 24.75
N GLN A 163 15.55 22.97 25.21
CA GLN A 163 16.04 21.93 26.12
C GLN A 163 15.22 21.92 27.41
N GLY A 164 14.83 20.72 27.87
CA GLY A 164 14.05 20.54 29.10
C GLY A 164 12.53 20.61 28.94
N ASP A 165 12.02 20.99 27.77
CA ASP A 165 10.59 20.97 27.47
C ASP A 165 10.07 19.54 27.28
N ASP A 166 8.76 19.38 27.37
CA ASP A 166 8.08 18.12 27.04
C ASP A 166 8.03 17.91 25.51
N ALA A 167 7.86 16.66 25.09
CA ALA A 167 7.98 16.26 23.70
C ALA A 167 6.69 15.67 23.12
N ASP A 168 5.82 16.56 22.63
CA ASP A 168 4.55 16.18 22.01
C ASP A 168 4.61 16.11 20.48
N ASN A 169 5.71 16.58 19.88
CA ASN A 169 5.88 16.70 18.43
C ASN A 169 7.27 16.27 17.96
N VAL A 170 7.34 15.81 16.71
CA VAL A 170 8.56 15.59 15.93
C VAL A 170 8.58 16.59 14.79
N PHE A 171 9.77 16.98 14.35
CA PHE A 171 9.95 18.04 13.37
C PHE A 171 10.79 17.56 12.18
N ILE A 172 10.52 18.13 11.00
CA ILE A 172 11.31 17.92 9.78
C ILE A 172 11.60 19.28 9.15
N ILE A 173 12.87 19.58 8.87
CA ILE A 173 13.23 20.79 8.12
C ILE A 173 12.95 20.56 6.64
N ILE A 174 12.07 21.36 6.07
CA ILE A 174 11.72 21.32 4.64
C ILE A 174 12.62 22.27 3.84
N GLU A 175 12.96 23.39 4.46
CA GLU A 175 13.85 24.41 3.92
C GLU A 175 14.53 25.15 5.08
N GLY A 176 15.77 25.61 4.86
CA GLY A 176 16.58 26.29 5.86
C GLY A 176 17.57 25.38 6.59
N HIS A 177 18.20 25.93 7.62
CA HIS A 177 19.20 25.27 8.46
C HIS A 177 18.99 25.65 9.92
N ALA A 178 19.25 24.71 10.82
CA ALA A 178 19.24 24.95 12.25
C ALA A 178 20.45 24.31 12.92
N GLU A 179 20.70 24.65 14.17
CA GLU A 179 21.73 24.01 14.99
C GLU A 179 21.15 23.55 16.33
N ALA A 180 21.70 22.44 16.84
CA ALA A 180 21.36 21.90 18.13
C ALA A 180 22.39 22.36 19.17
N ILE A 181 21.89 22.81 20.32
CA ILE A 181 22.65 23.40 21.42
C ILE A 181 22.27 22.67 22.71
N VAL A 182 23.26 22.22 23.48
CA VAL A 182 23.08 21.59 24.80
C VAL A 182 23.88 22.41 25.80
N ASP A 183 23.21 22.88 26.86
CA ASP A 183 23.83 23.67 27.92
C ASP A 183 24.65 24.87 27.39
N GLY A 184 24.16 25.49 26.32
CA GLY A 184 24.78 26.65 25.66
C GLY A 184 25.92 26.31 24.68
N GLN A 185 26.25 25.04 24.49
CA GLN A 185 27.27 24.60 23.53
C GLN A 185 26.63 23.96 22.30
N LYS A 186 27.11 24.35 21.11
CA LYS A 186 26.68 23.73 19.85
C LYS A 186 27.16 22.28 19.81
N VAL A 187 26.22 21.35 19.58
CA VAL A 187 26.46 19.90 19.48
C VAL A 187 26.21 19.34 18.07
N GLY A 188 25.90 20.21 17.11
CA GLY A 188 25.84 19.87 15.70
C GLY A 188 24.74 20.59 14.95
N ASP A 189 24.73 20.43 13.64
CA ASP A 189 23.75 21.04 12.75
C ASP A 189 22.53 20.14 12.53
N VAL A 190 21.41 20.74 12.09
CA VAL A 190 20.20 20.04 11.64
C VAL A 190 19.96 20.45 10.19
N GLN A 191 19.99 19.47 9.31
CA GLN A 191 19.96 19.67 7.86
C GLN A 191 18.54 19.59 7.30
N ARG A 192 18.39 20.02 6.04
CA ARG A 192 17.18 19.79 5.25
C ARG A 192 16.86 18.29 5.19
N ASP A 193 15.56 17.99 5.24
CA ASP A 193 14.96 16.64 5.25
C ASP A 193 15.35 15.79 6.48
N GLU A 194 16.07 16.36 7.45
CA GLU A 194 16.42 15.67 8.70
C GLU A 194 15.22 15.69 9.67
N ILE A 195 14.92 14.51 10.22
CA ILE A 195 13.97 14.35 11.32
C ILE A 195 14.68 14.67 12.63
N PHE A 196 14.17 15.63 13.39
CA PHE A 196 14.74 16.02 14.69
C PHE A 196 13.67 16.12 15.78
N GLY A 197 14.11 16.13 17.04
CA GLY A 197 13.22 16.05 18.20
C GLY A 197 12.58 14.66 18.43
N ALA A 198 12.94 13.64 17.64
CA ALA A 198 12.35 12.32 17.77
C ALA A 198 12.77 11.55 19.04
N MET A 199 13.99 11.79 19.56
CA MET A 199 14.52 11.04 20.71
C MET A 199 13.60 11.11 21.93
N ALA A 200 13.19 12.31 22.34
CA ALA A 200 12.34 12.54 23.50
C ALA A 200 10.96 11.87 23.36
N VAL A 201 10.45 11.72 22.13
CA VAL A 201 9.21 10.99 21.87
C VAL A 201 9.36 9.49 22.15
N PHE A 202 10.52 8.89 21.84
CA PHE A 202 10.81 7.47 22.06
C PHE A 202 11.24 7.15 23.49
N THR A 203 12.13 7.96 24.07
CA THR A 203 12.66 7.73 25.42
C THR A 203 11.68 8.15 26.50
N GLN A 204 10.64 8.91 26.15
CA GLN A 204 9.72 9.56 27.10
C GLN A 204 10.45 10.50 28.07
N GLU A 205 11.61 10.99 27.66
CA GLU A 205 12.39 12.00 28.39
C GLU A 205 12.06 13.39 27.85
N LYS A 206 12.57 14.41 28.55
CA LYS A 206 12.50 15.80 28.11
C LYS A 206 13.42 16.05 26.90
N ARG A 207 13.21 17.17 26.22
CA ARG A 207 14.08 17.61 25.12
C ARG A 207 15.54 17.68 25.58
N SER A 208 16.41 16.94 24.90
CA SER A 208 17.83 16.86 25.23
C SER A 208 18.65 18.06 24.76
N ALA A 209 18.14 18.86 23.82
CA ALA A 209 18.81 20.01 23.24
C ALA A 209 17.82 21.11 22.85
N THR A 210 18.28 22.35 22.85
CA THR A 210 17.62 23.48 22.19
C THR A 210 17.99 23.44 20.70
N VAL A 211 17.04 23.68 19.81
CA VAL A 211 17.29 23.78 18.36
C VAL A 211 16.95 25.18 17.90
N VAL A 212 17.90 25.86 17.26
CA VAL A 212 17.77 27.26 16.84
C VAL A 212 17.96 27.37 15.33
N ALA A 213 17.08 28.11 14.66
CA ALA A 213 17.19 28.40 13.24
C ALA A 213 18.44 29.27 12.98
N THR A 214 19.36 28.82 12.13
CA THR A 214 20.53 29.63 11.71
C THR A 214 20.23 30.45 10.46
N SER A 215 19.15 30.09 9.74
CA SER A 215 18.59 30.80 8.59
C SER A 215 17.05 30.71 8.64
N PRO A 216 16.29 31.48 7.84
CA PRO A 216 14.85 31.28 7.75
C PRO A 216 14.52 29.81 7.41
N CYS A 217 13.67 29.18 8.23
CA CYS A 217 13.33 27.77 8.13
C CYS A 217 11.84 27.56 7.90
N THR A 218 11.52 26.60 7.03
CA THR A 218 10.17 26.02 6.92
C THR A 218 10.22 24.63 7.51
N VAL A 219 9.40 24.38 8.53
CA VAL A 219 9.46 23.18 9.35
C VAL A 219 8.09 22.51 9.36
N MET A 220 8.07 21.22 9.10
CA MET A 220 6.87 20.40 9.26
C MET A 220 6.82 19.86 10.69
N LEU A 221 5.70 20.07 11.37
CA LEU A 221 5.44 19.53 12.70
C LEU A 221 4.57 18.28 12.57
N ILE A 222 4.90 17.25 13.32
CA ILE A 222 4.15 15.98 13.36
C ILE A 222 3.87 15.62 14.82
N PRO A 223 2.60 15.50 15.24
CA PRO A 223 2.26 15.04 16.58
C PRO A 223 2.81 13.64 16.86
N LYS A 224 3.22 13.38 18.11
CA LYS A 224 3.80 12.11 18.55
C LYS A 224 3.01 10.89 18.06
N ASP A 225 1.70 10.87 18.28
CA ASP A 225 0.86 9.72 17.93
C ASP A 225 0.79 9.49 16.42
N GLN A 226 0.77 10.58 15.63
CA GLN A 226 0.83 10.51 14.17
C GLN A 226 2.20 10.03 13.69
N PHE A 227 3.29 10.50 14.30
CA PHE A 227 4.64 10.07 13.96
C PHE A 227 4.86 8.57 14.22
N LEU A 228 4.37 8.06 15.36
CA LEU A 228 4.44 6.63 15.67
C LEU A 228 3.62 5.79 14.69
N SER A 229 2.42 6.25 14.32
CA SER A 229 1.60 5.59 13.29
C SER A 229 2.29 5.60 11.92
N LEU A 230 2.91 6.73 11.53
CA LEU A 230 3.65 6.88 10.28
C LEU A 230 4.84 5.92 10.17
N MET A 231 5.57 5.68 11.27
CA MET A 231 6.64 4.70 11.26
C MET A 231 6.14 3.26 11.07
N GLN A 232 4.97 2.93 11.64
CA GLN A 232 4.37 1.61 11.49
C GLN A 232 3.89 1.38 10.06
N SER A 233 3.27 2.39 9.44
CA SER A 233 2.76 2.27 8.07
C SER A 233 3.84 2.43 7.01
N ASN A 234 4.87 3.24 7.25
CA ASN A 234 5.91 3.55 6.25
C ASN A 234 7.33 3.29 6.79
N PRO A 235 7.86 2.06 6.59
CA PRO A 235 9.20 1.67 7.06
C PRO A 235 10.34 2.56 6.56
N LYS A 236 10.16 3.29 5.44
CA LYS A 236 11.19 4.21 4.94
C LYS A 236 11.45 5.36 5.92
N ILE A 237 10.44 5.84 6.63
CA ILE A 237 10.59 6.92 7.62
C ILE A 237 11.48 6.44 8.78
N ALA A 238 11.24 5.23 9.29
CA ALA A 238 12.08 4.61 10.30
C ALA A 238 13.51 4.41 9.79
N HIS A 239 13.68 3.99 8.53
CA HIS A 239 15.00 3.83 7.92
C HIS A 239 15.78 5.16 7.85
N SER A 240 15.15 6.24 7.40
CA SER A 240 15.77 7.57 7.35
C SER A 240 16.16 8.09 8.73
N LEU A 241 15.34 7.83 9.76
CA LEU A 241 15.67 8.17 11.14
C LEU A 241 16.90 7.40 11.63
N ILE A 242 16.92 6.08 11.40
CA ILE A 242 18.05 5.20 11.78
C ILE A 242 19.34 5.65 11.09
N GLU A 243 19.28 5.98 9.79
CA GLU A 243 20.43 6.47 9.04
C GLU A 243 20.96 7.80 9.59
N SER A 244 20.06 8.73 9.93
CA SER A 244 20.43 10.01 10.56
C SER A 244 21.12 9.80 11.92
N MET A 245 20.54 8.95 12.78
CA MET A 245 21.14 8.61 14.07
C MET A 245 22.51 7.94 13.91
N ALA A 246 22.66 7.02 12.96
CA ALA A 246 23.94 6.35 12.67
C ALA A 246 25.02 7.35 12.24
N ARG A 247 24.69 8.30 11.34
CA ARG A 247 25.61 9.39 10.98
C ARG A 247 26.01 10.23 12.19
N ARG A 248 25.05 10.57 13.05
CA ARG A 248 25.31 11.37 14.26
C ARG A 248 26.25 10.66 15.24
N ILE A 249 26.04 9.37 15.46
CA ILE A 249 26.91 8.54 16.32
C ILE A 249 28.33 8.46 15.75
N ASP A 250 28.48 8.29 14.43
CA ASP A 250 29.80 8.26 13.78
C ASP A 250 30.56 9.60 13.94
N LEU A 251 29.87 10.73 13.77
CA LEU A 251 30.44 12.07 13.98
C LEU A 251 30.89 12.25 15.44
N LEU A 252 30.04 11.90 16.40
CA LEU A 252 30.36 11.98 17.83
C LEU A 252 31.55 11.08 18.21
N ASN A 253 31.62 9.87 17.65
CA ASN A 253 32.75 8.97 17.88
C ASN A 253 34.07 9.56 17.37
N LYS A 254 34.06 10.25 16.21
CA LYS A 254 35.25 10.94 15.69
C LYS A 254 35.70 12.08 16.60
N GLU A 255 34.78 12.91 17.08
CA GLU A 255 35.09 14.01 18.01
C GLU A 255 35.66 13.47 19.34
N VAL A 256 35.01 12.46 19.94
CA VAL A 256 35.51 11.84 21.19
C VAL A 256 36.89 11.22 21.01
N THR A 257 37.16 10.64 19.83
CA THR A 257 38.49 10.07 19.51
C THR A 257 39.55 11.15 19.40
N GLN A 258 39.23 12.29 18.78
CA GLN A 258 40.14 13.45 18.70
C GLN A 258 40.45 14.03 20.09
N LEU A 259 39.46 14.12 20.97
CA LEU A 259 39.65 14.57 22.35
C LEU A 259 40.49 13.61 23.21
N ARG A 260 40.55 12.33 22.85
CA ARG A 260 41.33 11.29 23.55
C ARG A 260 42.75 11.10 22.99
N LEU A 261 43.11 11.72 21.88
CA LEU A 261 44.49 11.71 21.40
C LEU A 261 45.36 12.49 22.42
N PRO A 262 46.44 11.91 22.96
CA PRO A 262 47.29 12.61 23.91
C PRO A 262 47.88 13.84 23.23
N LEU A 263 47.89 14.97 23.96
CA LEU A 263 48.69 16.15 23.61
C LEU A 263 50.16 15.72 23.55
N SER A 264 50.62 15.30 22.38
CA SER A 264 52.03 15.12 22.08
C SER A 264 52.69 16.50 22.17
N ALA A 265 53.49 16.68 23.23
CA ALA A 265 54.37 17.81 23.47
C ALA A 265 55.50 17.90 22.45
#